data_AF-A0A0H1B3K9-F1
#
_entry.id   AF-A0A0H1B3K9-F1
#
_cell.length_a   1.000
_cell.length_b   1.000
_cell.length_c   1.000
_cell.angle_alpha   90.00
_cell.angle_beta   90.00
_cell.angle_gamma   90.00
#
_symmetry.space_group_name_H-M   'P 1'
#
loop_
_entity.id
_entity.type
_entity.pdbx_description
1 polymer ?
#
loop_
_entity_poly.entity_id
_entity_poly.type
_entity_poly.pdbx_seq_one_letter_code
_entity_poly.pdbx_strand_id
1 'polypeptide(L)'
;MTKFIKPRGKVDYHELGFEAGVKAMLDAQISYDDVEQGVACYCYGDSTCGQRVFYQFGLTSIPIYNVNNNCSTGSTGLAMARTM
;
A
#
# COMPACT_ATOMS: atom_id res chain seq x y z
N MET A 1 6.76 -6.49 3.99
CA MET A 1 5.55 -7.06 4.65
C MET A 1 5.62 -6.88 6.17
N THR A 2 4.48 -6.82 6.85
CA THR A 2 4.38 -6.83 8.33
C THR A 2 4.07 -8.23 8.85
N LYS A 3 4.14 -8.43 10.18
CA LYS A 3 3.72 -9.68 10.81
C LYS A 3 2.20 -9.81 10.76
N PHE A 4 1.69 -10.96 10.35
CA PHE A 4 0.25 -11.25 10.42
C PHE A 4 -0.14 -11.51 11.89
N ILE A 5 -1.08 -10.71 12.38
CA ILE A 5 -1.53 -10.73 13.79
C ILE A 5 -3.02 -11.00 13.89
N LYS A 6 -3.46 -11.54 15.03
CA LYS A 6 -4.88 -11.72 15.32
C LYS A 6 -5.57 -10.35 15.38
N PRO A 7 -6.73 -10.15 14.73
CA PRO A 7 -7.43 -8.85 14.69
C PRO A 7 -7.94 -8.50 16.09
N ARG A 8 -7.19 -7.66 16.80
CA ARG A 8 -7.50 -7.17 18.17
C ARG A 8 -7.66 -5.65 18.24
N GLY A 9 -7.69 -4.96 17.10
CA GLY A 9 -7.82 -3.49 17.03
C GLY A 9 -6.67 -2.72 17.68
N LYS A 10 -5.47 -3.31 17.76
CA LYS A 10 -4.30 -2.71 18.42
C LYS A 10 -3.43 -1.84 17.51
N VAL A 11 -3.52 -2.06 16.21
CA VAL A 11 -2.72 -1.40 15.17
C VAL A 11 -3.67 -1.09 14.04
N ASP A 12 -3.60 0.13 13.52
CA ASP A 12 -4.49 0.54 12.44
C ASP A 12 -3.88 0.21 11.06
N TYR A 13 -4.72 0.09 10.04
CA TYR A 13 -4.30 -0.37 8.71
C TYR A 13 -3.24 0.54 8.08
N HIS A 14 -3.31 1.84 8.37
CA HIS A 14 -2.38 2.81 7.79
C HIS A 14 -0.96 2.67 8.37
N GLU A 15 -0.83 2.25 9.62
CA GLU A 15 0.46 1.93 10.25
C GLU A 15 1.03 0.63 9.67
N LEU A 16 0.18 -0.40 9.49
CA LEU A 16 0.58 -1.66 8.87
C LEU A 16 1.05 -1.47 7.42
N GLY A 17 0.31 -0.67 6.65
CA GLY A 17 0.67 -0.33 5.27
C GLY A 17 1.98 0.45 5.21
N PHE A 18 2.17 1.43 6.10
CA PHE A 18 3.39 2.23 6.17
C PHE A 18 4.61 1.38 6.52
N GLU A 19 4.55 0.54 7.56
CA GLU A 19 5.63 -0.36 7.94
C GLU A 19 6.01 -1.30 6.77
N ALA A 20 5.01 -1.88 6.10
CA ALA A 20 5.26 -2.76 4.95
C ALA A 20 5.94 -2.01 3.79
N GLY A 21 5.49 -0.79 3.48
CA GLY A 21 6.04 0.03 2.40
C GLY A 21 7.46 0.51 2.68
N VAL A 22 7.75 0.98 3.89
CA VAL A 22 9.13 1.36 4.29
C VAL A 22 10.08 0.18 4.14
N LYS A 23 9.68 -1.02 4.62
CA LYS A 23 10.51 -2.22 4.46
C LYS A 23 10.75 -2.57 2.99
N ALA A 24 9.75 -2.41 2.12
CA ALA A 24 9.89 -2.68 0.70
C ALA A 24 10.84 -1.67 0.02
N MET A 25 10.73 -0.39 0.34
CA MET A 25 11.64 0.64 -0.20
C MET A 25 13.08 0.45 0.30
N LEU A 26 13.28 0.08 1.57
CA LEU A 26 14.60 -0.24 2.11
C LEU A 26 15.23 -1.46 1.43
N ASP A 27 14.43 -2.51 1.17
CA ASP A 27 14.88 -3.72 0.45
C ASP A 27 15.25 -3.40 -1.01
N ALA A 28 14.47 -2.55 -1.67
CA ALA A 28 14.72 -2.08 -3.03
C ALA A 28 15.83 -1.00 -3.14
N GLN A 29 16.32 -0.48 -2.01
CA GLN A 29 17.29 0.62 -1.94
C GLN A 29 16.86 1.90 -2.67
N ILE A 30 15.56 2.21 -2.64
CA ILE A 30 14.99 3.42 -3.23
C ILE A 30 14.34 4.31 -2.17
N SER A 31 14.14 5.57 -2.51
CA SER A 31 13.33 6.52 -1.75
C SER A 31 11.92 6.60 -2.31
N TYR A 32 11.01 7.27 -1.60
CA TYR A 32 9.66 7.51 -2.13
C TYR A 32 9.65 8.49 -3.31
N ASP A 33 10.70 9.29 -3.48
CA ASP A 33 10.84 10.20 -4.62
C ASP A 33 11.08 9.45 -5.94
N ASP A 34 11.53 8.19 -5.87
CA ASP A 34 11.74 7.31 -7.03
C ASP A 34 10.45 6.56 -7.45
N VAL A 35 9.38 6.65 -6.64
CA VAL A 35 8.11 5.97 -6.91
C VAL A 35 7.28 6.83 -7.86
N GLU A 36 6.89 6.27 -9.00
CA GLU A 36 6.11 7.00 -10.01
C GLU A 36 4.60 6.81 -9.88
N GLN A 37 4.15 5.70 -9.30
CA GLN A 37 2.73 5.35 -9.16
C GLN A 37 2.48 4.50 -7.90
N GLY A 38 1.29 4.61 -7.32
CA GLY A 38 0.87 3.82 -6.16
C GLY A 38 -0.32 2.92 -6.45
N VAL A 39 -0.23 1.63 -6.13
CA VAL A 39 -1.37 0.69 -6.22
C VAL A 39 -1.74 0.19 -4.82
N ALA A 40 -2.77 0.79 -4.23
CA ALA A 40 -3.29 0.43 -2.92
C ALA A 40 -4.30 -0.72 -3.02
N CYS A 41 -3.99 -1.82 -2.34
CA CYS A 41 -4.75 -3.07 -2.43
C CYS A 41 -5.47 -3.35 -1.11
N TYR A 42 -6.80 -3.28 -1.08
CA TYR A 42 -7.59 -3.60 0.11
C TYR A 42 -9.01 -4.06 -0.23
N CYS A 43 -9.60 -4.90 0.62
CA CYS A 43 -11.01 -5.35 0.46
C CYS A 43 -12.00 -4.53 1.26
N TYR A 44 -11.58 -4.01 2.42
CA TYR A 44 -12.44 -3.33 3.38
C TYR A 44 -11.85 -1.98 3.75
N GLY A 45 -12.67 -0.94 3.70
CA GLY A 45 -12.28 0.43 3.93
C GLY A 45 -13.10 1.35 3.04
N ASP A 46 -13.19 2.61 3.43
CA ASP A 46 -13.82 3.63 2.61
C ASP A 46 -12.99 3.90 1.35
N SER A 47 -13.59 4.65 0.42
CA SER A 47 -12.84 5.17 -0.71
C SER A 47 -11.63 5.95 -0.21
N THR A 48 -10.50 5.77 -0.86
CA THR A 48 -9.22 6.45 -0.57
C THR A 48 -8.45 6.02 0.68
N CYS A 49 -8.77 4.88 1.30
CA CYS A 49 -7.94 4.29 2.36
C CYS A 49 -6.47 4.08 1.90
N GLY A 50 -6.24 3.80 0.62
CA GLY A 50 -4.91 3.70 0.05
C GLY A 50 -4.10 4.98 0.17
N GLN A 51 -4.68 6.12 -0.22
CA GLN A 51 -4.05 7.43 -0.13
C GLN A 51 -3.61 7.74 1.31
N ARG A 52 -4.41 7.38 2.32
CA ARG A 52 -4.05 7.58 3.73
C ARG A 52 -2.73 6.88 4.10
N VAL A 53 -2.44 5.72 3.51
CA VAL A 53 -1.15 5.02 3.67
C VAL A 53 -0.06 5.80 2.95
N PHE A 54 -0.26 6.08 1.65
CA PHE A 54 0.75 6.70 0.79
C PHE A 54 1.19 8.09 1.25
N TYR A 55 0.27 8.91 1.77
CA TYR A 55 0.58 10.25 2.27
C TYR A 55 1.55 10.29 3.46
N GLN A 56 1.76 9.16 4.13
CA GLN A 56 2.80 9.06 5.17
C GLN A 56 4.21 8.97 4.58
N PHE A 57 4.36 8.49 3.34
CA PHE A 57 5.66 8.45 2.65
C PHE A 57 6.01 9.81 2.07
N GLY A 58 5.01 10.56 1.56
CA GLY A 58 5.19 11.90 1.02
C GLY A 58 4.01 12.35 0.16
N LEU A 59 4.01 13.63 -0.21
CA LEU A 59 3.02 14.23 -1.12
C LEU A 59 3.66 14.52 -2.49
N THR A 60 4.06 13.47 -3.20
CA THR A 60 4.85 13.53 -4.46
C THR A 60 4.00 13.74 -5.72
N SER A 61 2.68 13.95 -5.58
CA SER A 61 1.72 14.10 -6.69
C SER A 61 1.57 12.89 -7.62
N ILE A 62 2.06 11.72 -7.21
CA ILE A 62 1.92 10.48 -7.99
C ILE A 62 0.46 10.02 -8.04
N PRO A 63 0.01 9.38 -9.13
CA PRO A 63 -1.29 8.74 -9.18
C PRO A 63 -1.37 7.57 -8.21
N ILE A 64 -2.49 7.46 -7.48
CA ILE A 64 -2.75 6.38 -6.52
C ILE A 64 -4.07 5.69 -6.89
N TYR A 65 -3.99 4.40 -7.19
CA TYR A 65 -5.13 3.54 -7.55
C TYR A 65 -5.56 2.70 -6.34
N ASN A 66 -6.86 2.70 -6.03
CA ASN A 66 -7.44 1.84 -5.00
C ASN A 66 -8.08 0.63 -5.67
N VAL A 67 -7.58 -0.57 -5.38
CA VAL A 67 -7.92 -1.81 -6.08
C VAL A 67 -8.47 -2.83 -5.09
N ASN A 68 -9.54 -3.50 -5.50
CA ASN A 68 -10.09 -4.65 -4.81
C ASN A 68 -10.44 -5.76 -5.81
N ASN A 69 -10.20 -7.00 -5.41
CA ASN A 69 -10.64 -8.22 -6.07
C ASN A 69 -10.65 -9.38 -5.06
N ASN A 70 -11.43 -9.19 -3.98
CA ASN A 70 -11.59 -10.14 -2.89
C ASN A 70 -10.24 -10.73 -2.41
N CYS A 71 -10.16 -12.05 -2.19
CA CYS A 71 -8.97 -12.72 -1.69
C CYS A 71 -7.72 -12.53 -2.58
N SER A 72 -7.91 -12.23 -3.86
CA SER A 72 -6.83 -12.02 -4.83
C SER A 72 -6.40 -10.56 -4.99
N THR A 73 -6.93 -9.64 -4.19
CA THR A 73 -6.66 -8.19 -4.27
C THR A 73 -5.16 -7.86 -4.37
N GLY A 74 -4.31 -8.51 -3.56
CA GLY A 74 -2.86 -8.29 -3.62
C GLY A 74 -2.24 -8.69 -4.97
N SER A 75 -2.59 -9.87 -5.49
CA SER A 75 -2.09 -10.33 -6.80
C SER A 75 -2.66 -9.52 -7.96
N THR A 76 -3.91 -9.06 -7.86
CA THR A 76 -4.51 -8.14 -8.84
C THR A 76 -3.75 -6.82 -8.89
N GLY A 77 -3.41 -6.24 -7.73
CA GLY A 77 -2.59 -5.04 -7.68
C GLY A 77 -1.18 -5.24 -8.21
N LEU A 78 -0.54 -6.38 -7.90
CA LEU A 78 0.78 -6.70 -8.43
C LEU A 78 0.77 -6.87 -9.96
N ALA A 79 -0.25 -7.54 -10.50
CA ALA A 79 -0.44 -7.66 -11.94
C ALA A 79 -0.63 -6.29 -12.60
N MET A 80 -1.46 -5.43 -11.99
CA MET A 80 -1.70 -4.06 -12.45
C MET A 80 -0.43 -3.21 -12.46
N ALA A 81 0.32 -3.20 -11.34
CA ALA A 81 1.58 -2.46 -11.21
C ALA A 81 2.67 -2.91 -12.19
N ARG A 82 2.61 -4.15 -12.68
CA ARG A 82 3.53 -4.66 -13.71
C ARG A 82 3.17 -4.17 -15.12
N THR A 83 1.88 -3.92 -15.39
CA THR A 83 1.36 -3.66 -16.73
C THR A 83 1.09 -2.19 -17.04
N MET A 84 0.98 -1.37 -16.00
CA MET A 84 0.85 0.09 -16.11
C MET A 84 2.24 0.73 -16.21
#